data_AF-A0A259NLU8-F1
#
_entry.id   AF-A0A259NLU8-F1
#
_cell.length_a   1.000
_cell.length_b   1.000
_cell.length_c   1.000
_cell.angle_alpha   90.00
_cell.angle_beta   90.00
_cell.angle_gamma   90.00
#
_symmetry.space_group_name_H-M   'P 1'
#
loop_
_entity.id
_entity.type
_entity.pdbx_description
1 polymer ?
#
loop_
_entity_poly.entity_id
_entity_poly.type
_entity_poly.pdbx_seq_one_letter_code
_entity_poly.pdbx_strand_id
1 'polypeptide(L)'
;MSTIDLNSLSAEDLKQLMANAERTLRDRHQQRVHSLRKEAEELASSLNMSVAEVFGLEKTSKLTNKKLPAKYINPANPAQTWTGRGKRPHWLADALARGESLEKFAV
;
A
#
# COMPACT_ATOMS: atom_id res chain seq x y z
N MET A 1 14.76 -5.44 -39.99
CA MET A 1 13.71 -6.27 -39.33
C MET A 1 14.06 -7.71 -39.61
N SER A 2 14.40 -8.48 -38.59
CA SER A 2 14.68 -9.91 -38.76
C SER A 2 13.35 -10.63 -39.04
N THR A 3 13.15 -11.07 -40.27
CA THR A 3 11.97 -11.86 -40.66
C THR A 3 12.14 -13.25 -40.09
N ILE A 4 11.35 -13.59 -39.07
CA ILE A 4 11.30 -14.95 -38.52
C ILE A 4 10.60 -15.81 -39.58
N ASP A 5 11.27 -16.86 -40.06
CA ASP A 5 10.68 -17.77 -41.05
C ASP A 5 9.68 -18.71 -40.35
N LEU A 6 8.39 -18.51 -40.65
CA LEU A 6 7.28 -19.19 -39.97
C LEU A 6 6.92 -20.55 -40.59
N ASN A 7 7.40 -20.86 -41.80
CA ASN A 7 7.07 -22.10 -42.51
C ASN A 7 7.89 -23.30 -42.05
N SER A 8 9.07 -23.06 -41.48
CA SER A 8 9.95 -24.12 -40.95
C SER A 8 9.64 -24.48 -39.48
N LEU A 9 8.80 -23.71 -38.79
CA LEU A 9 8.47 -23.90 -37.38
C LEU A 9 7.33 -24.92 -37.20
N SER A 10 7.46 -25.81 -36.22
CA SER A 10 6.40 -26.77 -35.87
C SER A 10 5.21 -26.04 -35.23
N ALA A 11 4.04 -26.68 -35.22
CA ALA A 11 2.84 -26.12 -34.59
C ALA A 11 3.04 -25.79 -33.08
N GLU A 12 3.90 -26.55 -32.39
CA GLU A 12 4.28 -26.29 -31.00
C GLU A 12 5.20 -25.06 -30.87
N ASP A 13 6.20 -24.95 -31.73
CA ASP A 13 7.14 -23.82 -31.75
C ASP A 13 6.42 -22.50 -32.08
N LEU A 14 5.45 -22.53 -33.00
CA LEU A 14 4.61 -21.36 -33.32
C LEU A 14 3.78 -20.91 -32.13
N LYS A 15 3.17 -21.85 -31.38
CA LYS A 15 2.43 -21.51 -30.15
C LYS A 15 3.34 -20.93 -29.08
N GLN A 16 4.54 -21.50 -28.90
CA GLN A 16 5.52 -20.97 -27.97
C GLN A 16 5.99 -19.57 -28.39
N LEU A 17 6.23 -19.34 -29.68
CA LEU A 17 6.60 -18.04 -30.21
C LEU A 17 5.51 -16.99 -29.94
N MET A 18 4.25 -17.33 -30.17
CA MET A 18 3.11 -16.45 -29.84
C MET A 18 3.08 -16.13 -28.35
N ALA A 19 3.13 -17.13 -27.48
CA ALA A 19 3.09 -16.93 -26.03
C ALA A 19 4.25 -16.06 -25.52
N ASN A 20 5.46 -16.28 -26.06
CA ASN A 20 6.63 -15.48 -25.75
C ASN A 20 6.50 -14.05 -26.27
N ALA A 21 6.04 -13.87 -27.51
CA ALA A 21 5.81 -12.55 -28.10
C ALA A 21 4.79 -11.76 -27.27
N GLU A 22 3.67 -12.37 -26.87
CA GLU A 22 2.67 -11.75 -26.01
C GLU A 22 3.24 -11.37 -24.64
N ARG A 23 4.06 -12.26 -24.03
CA ARG A 23 4.74 -11.96 -22.76
C ARG A 23 5.67 -10.76 -22.92
N THR A 24 6.51 -10.75 -23.96
CA THR A 24 7.44 -9.65 -24.23
C THR A 24 6.69 -8.35 -24.51
N LEU A 25 5.54 -8.40 -25.20
CA LEU A 25 4.73 -7.22 -25.49
C LEU A 25 4.13 -6.63 -24.20
N ARG A 26 3.64 -7.49 -23.29
CA ARG A 26 3.18 -7.08 -21.95
C ARG A 26 4.31 -6.47 -21.12
N ASP A 27 5.48 -7.11 -21.10
CA ASP A 27 6.64 -6.62 -20.35
C ASP A 27 7.09 -5.24 -20.86
N ARG A 28 7.23 -5.08 -22.19
CA ARG A 28 7.54 -3.79 -22.83
C ARG A 28 6.51 -2.72 -22.47
N HIS A 29 5.22 -3.07 -22.46
CA HIS A 29 4.18 -2.13 -22.07
C HIS A 29 4.32 -1.71 -20.60
N GLN A 30 4.54 -2.67 -19.69
CA GLN A 30 4.76 -2.38 -18.27
C GLN A 30 5.99 -1.51 -18.04
N GLN A 31 7.09 -1.80 -18.75
CA GLN A 31 8.30 -0.97 -18.70
C GLN A 31 8.03 0.46 -19.16
N ARG A 32 7.28 0.65 -20.26
CA ARG A 32 6.88 1.99 -20.74
C ARG A 32 6.02 2.73 -19.73
N VAL A 33 5.03 2.05 -19.13
CA VAL A 33 4.18 2.64 -18.07
C VAL A 33 5.01 3.00 -16.84
N HIS A 34 5.96 2.16 -16.45
CA HIS A 34 6.85 2.43 -15.33
C HIS A 34 7.75 3.65 -15.59
N SER A 35 8.38 3.73 -16.77
CA SER A 35 9.21 4.88 -17.14
C SER A 35 8.40 6.17 -17.20
N LEU A 36 7.20 6.15 -17.77
CA LEU A 36 6.28 7.30 -17.77
C LEU A 36 5.89 7.73 -16.36
N ARG A 37 5.59 6.77 -15.48
CA ARG A 37 5.26 7.06 -14.08
C ARG A 37 6.43 7.72 -13.37
N LYS A 38 7.65 7.22 -13.56
CA LYS A 38 8.85 7.80 -12.96
C LYS A 38 9.06 9.24 -13.42
N GLU A 39 8.96 9.49 -14.72
CA GLU A 39 9.09 10.84 -15.29
C GLU A 39 8.01 11.79 -14.74
N ALA A 40 6.76 11.32 -14.67
CA ALA A 40 5.67 12.09 -14.07
C ALA A 40 5.91 12.39 -12.58
N GLU A 41 6.50 11.45 -11.83
CA GLU A 41 6.84 11.62 -10.42
C GLU A 41 7.99 12.59 -10.21
N GLU A 42 9.02 12.56 -11.06
CA GLU A 42 10.12 13.53 -11.03
C GLU A 42 9.61 14.96 -11.31
N LEU A 43 8.72 15.11 -12.29
CA LEU A 43 8.07 16.39 -12.59
C LEU A 43 7.18 16.88 -11.45
N ALA A 44 6.39 16.00 -10.84
CA ALA A 44 5.56 16.37 -9.69
C ALA A 44 6.42 16.75 -8.48
N SER A 45 7.50 16.00 -8.24
CA SER A 45 8.45 16.24 -7.14
C SER A 45 9.19 17.58 -7.30
N SER A 46 9.44 18.04 -8.53
CA SER A 46 9.98 19.38 -8.79
C SER A 46 9.09 20.51 -8.21
N LEU A 47 7.79 20.26 -8.07
CA LEU A 47 6.85 21.20 -7.47
C LEU A 47 6.57 20.88 -6.01
N ASN A 48 7.33 19.95 -5.41
CA ASN A 48 7.10 19.45 -4.06
C ASN A 48 5.72 18.79 -3.88
N MET A 49 5.14 18.26 -4.96
CA MET A 49 3.81 17.64 -5.01
C MET A 49 3.90 16.18 -5.45
N SER A 50 2.91 15.36 -5.09
CA SER A 50 2.78 14.00 -5.63
C SER A 50 2.01 13.99 -6.96
N VAL A 51 2.24 12.96 -7.80
CA VAL A 51 1.45 12.75 -9.04
C VAL A 51 -0.05 12.67 -8.73
N ALA A 52 -0.43 12.09 -7.59
CA ALA A 52 -1.83 12.03 -7.16
C ALA A 52 -2.41 13.42 -6.84
N GLU A 53 -1.62 14.33 -6.25
CA GLU A 53 -2.01 15.73 -6.02
C GLU A 53 -2.17 16.50 -7.33
N VAL A 54 -1.26 16.32 -8.29
CA VAL A 54 -1.32 16.97 -9.60
C VAL A 54 -2.61 16.64 -10.34
N PHE A 55 -3.08 15.39 -10.26
CA PHE A 55 -4.32 14.94 -10.90
C PHE A 55 -5.57 15.07 -10.02
N GLY A 56 -5.46 15.66 -8.81
CA GLY A 56 -6.60 15.76 -7.88
C GLY A 56 -7.16 14.40 -7.46
N LEU A 57 -6.35 13.34 -7.57
CA LEU A 57 -6.69 11.95 -7.26
C LEU A 57 -6.35 11.56 -5.82
N GLU A 58 -5.81 12.48 -5.01
CA GLU A 58 -5.81 12.31 -3.56
C GLU A 58 -7.26 12.19 -3.09
N LYS A 59 -7.76 10.95 -3.01
CA LYS A 59 -8.76 10.59 -2.02
C LYS A 59 -8.24 11.15 -0.71
N THR A 60 -9.04 11.96 -0.05
CA THR A 60 -8.83 12.58 1.26
C THR A 60 -8.48 11.55 2.35
N SER A 61 -7.29 10.94 2.26
CA SER A 61 -6.78 9.87 3.12
C SER A 61 -5.80 10.41 4.17
N LYS A 62 -5.41 11.68 4.06
CA LYS A 62 -4.68 12.40 5.11
C LYS A 62 -5.46 12.50 6.45
N LEU A 63 -6.72 12.03 6.52
CA LEU A 63 -7.50 11.93 7.77
C LEU A 63 -7.47 10.55 8.45
N THR A 64 -6.98 9.47 7.82
CA THR A 64 -7.11 8.12 8.40
C THR A 64 -5.88 7.62 9.15
N ASN A 65 -4.80 8.40 9.26
CA ASN A 65 -3.60 7.92 9.98
C ASN A 65 -2.94 8.92 10.93
N LYS A 66 -3.67 9.98 11.35
CA LYS A 66 -3.26 10.67 12.57
C LYS A 66 -3.56 9.72 13.74
N LYS A 67 -2.58 8.87 14.09
CA LYS A 67 -2.62 8.06 15.31
C LYS A 67 -2.98 9.01 16.45
N LEU A 68 -4.21 8.90 16.92
CA LEU A 68 -4.66 9.70 18.05
C LEU A 68 -3.77 9.37 19.24
N PRO A 69 -3.43 10.35 20.09
CA PRO A 69 -2.66 10.09 21.29
C PRO A 69 -3.37 9.00 22.11
N ALA A 70 -2.59 8.09 22.68
CA ALA A 70 -3.09 7.14 23.64
C ALA A 70 -3.70 7.90 24.82
N LYS A 71 -4.94 7.58 25.20
CA LYS A 71 -5.60 8.17 26.37
C LYS A 71 -5.42 7.29 27.61
N TYR A 72 -5.19 6.00 27.41
CA TYR A 72 -4.99 5.02 28.48
C TYR A 72 -3.78 4.12 28.19
N ILE A 73 -2.99 3.80 29.21
CA ILE A 73 -1.80 2.95 29.14
C ILE A 73 -1.89 1.84 30.19
N ASN A 74 -1.47 0.63 29.83
CA ASN A 74 -1.38 -0.48 30.76
C ASN A 74 -0.16 -0.32 31.70
N PRO A 75 -0.32 -0.25 33.03
CA PRO A 75 0.78 -0.14 33.99
C PRO A 75 1.67 -1.39 34.02
N ALA A 76 1.15 -2.55 33.65
CA ALA A 76 1.93 -3.79 33.56
C ALA A 76 2.74 -3.88 32.26
N ASN A 77 2.33 -3.16 31.20
CA ASN A 77 3.04 -3.13 29.92
C ASN A 77 2.79 -1.82 29.16
N PRO A 78 3.74 -0.85 29.21
CA PRO A 78 3.56 0.48 28.63
C PRO A 78 3.46 0.47 27.09
N ALA A 79 3.80 -0.64 26.42
CA ALA A 79 3.59 -0.78 24.98
C ALA A 79 2.11 -0.96 24.60
N GLN A 80 1.27 -1.38 25.55
CA GLN A 80 -0.16 -1.54 25.33
C GLN A 80 -0.90 -0.26 25.69
N THR A 81 -1.36 0.43 24.66
CA THR A 81 -2.05 1.72 24.81
C THR A 81 -3.41 1.70 24.12
N TRP A 82 -4.33 2.54 24.60
CA TRP A 82 -5.67 2.66 24.04
C TRP A 82 -6.07 4.11 23.92
N THR A 83 -6.57 4.49 22.74
CA THR A 83 -6.94 5.88 22.42
C THR A 83 -8.32 6.28 22.97
N GLY A 84 -9.00 5.39 23.69
CA GLY A 84 -10.38 5.59 24.17
C GLY A 84 -11.45 5.46 23.08
N ARG A 85 -11.06 5.11 21.85
CA ARG A 85 -11.97 4.87 20.72
C ARG A 85 -11.92 3.39 20.29
N GLY A 86 -13.06 2.84 19.91
CA GLY A 86 -13.17 1.46 19.41
C GLY A 86 -13.20 0.39 20.51
N LYS A 87 -12.92 -0.86 20.15
CA LYS A 87 -12.96 -2.01 21.08
C LYS A 87 -11.88 -1.84 22.17
N ARG A 88 -12.30 -1.98 23.44
CA ARG A 88 -11.40 -1.98 24.58
C ARG A 88 -10.41 -3.15 24.49
N PRO A 89 -9.12 -2.94 24.80
CA PRO A 89 -8.15 -4.03 24.86
C PRO A 89 -8.41 -4.93 26.06
N HIS A 90 -7.97 -6.19 25.96
CA HIS A 90 -8.24 -7.22 26.98
C HIS A 90 -7.76 -6.83 28.38
N TRP A 91 -6.59 -6.20 28.50
CA TRP A 91 -6.04 -5.77 29.80
C TRP A 91 -6.95 -4.75 30.51
N LEU A 92 -7.59 -3.86 29.75
CA LEU A 92 -8.46 -2.84 30.31
C LEU A 92 -9.84 -3.42 30.67
N ALA A 93 -10.34 -4.35 29.85
CA ALA A 93 -11.57 -5.08 30.17
C ALA A 93 -11.41 -5.93 31.44
N ASP A 94 -10.26 -6.59 31.59
CA ASP A 94 -9.92 -7.40 32.75
C ASP A 94 -9.74 -6.55 34.02
N ALA A 95 -9.05 -5.41 33.93
CA ALA A 95 -8.93 -4.46 35.04
C ALA A 95 -10.29 -3.91 35.50
N LEU A 96 -11.16 -3.55 34.55
CA LEU A 96 -12.53 -3.11 34.87
C LEU A 96 -13.36 -4.24 35.51
N ALA A 97 -13.17 -5.49 35.08
CA ALA A 97 -13.84 -6.65 35.69
C ALA A 97 -13.37 -6.92 37.13
N ARG A 98 -12.13 -6.56 37.47
CA ARG A 98 -11.60 -6.59 38.84
C ARG A 98 -12.08 -5.42 39.71
N GLY A 99 -12.91 -4.52 39.17
CA GLY A 99 -13.42 -3.35 39.89
C GLY A 99 -12.47 -2.15 39.92
N GLU A 100 -11.42 -2.14 39.10
CA GLU A 100 -10.52 -0.99 38.99
C GLU A 100 -11.14 0.10 38.11
N SER A 101 -11.00 1.37 38.51
CA SER A 101 -11.52 2.51 37.74
C SER A 101 -10.71 2.78 36.48
N LEU A 102 -11.40 3.09 35.38
CA LEU A 102 -10.81 3.44 34.08
C LEU A 102 -9.78 4.58 34.16
N GLU A 103 -10.00 5.53 35.06
CA GLU A 103 -9.17 6.73 35.27
C GLU A 103 -7.76 6.40 35.76
N LYS A 104 -7.57 5.27 36.46
CA LYS A 104 -6.26 4.82 36.95
C LYS A 104 -5.27 4.55 35.82
N PHE A 105 -5.78 4.27 34.63
CA PHE A 105 -5.01 3.93 33.44
C PHE A 105 -4.80 5.13 32.51
N ALA A 106 -5.34 6.31 32.83
CA ALA A 106 -5.25 7.48 31.97
C ALA A 106 -3.82 8.05 31.96
N VAL A 107 -3.36 8.53 30.79
CA VAL A 107 -2.08 9.23 30.58
C VAL A 107 -2.33 10.68 30.15
#